data_AF-A0A519ZLX1-F1
#
_entry.id   AF-A0A519ZLX1-F1
#
_cell.length_a   1.000
_cell.length_b   1.000
_cell.length_c   1.000
_cell.angle_alpha   90.00
_cell.angle_beta   90.00
_cell.angle_gamma   90.00
#
_symmetry.space_group_name_H-M   'P 1'
#
loop_
_entity.id
_entity.type
_entity.pdbx_description
1 polymer ?
#
loop_
_entity_poly.entity_id
_entity_poly.type
_entity_poly.pdbx_seq_one_letter_code
_entity_poly.pdbx_strand_id
1 'polypeptide(L)'
;MAPVVAAPRAARSEALQFDHDCLRLMRERLFRQAFRACGAYRAHPTLAGRAHTALSALYTDPGHLDTEASVRHALQALAMDEPRARILMAAHLMAGHLPPQGHDLIGLLKAAEASRIPTATAYLQALRDSDQCRRDAKALPLGQPLFCLSRAEVHQALAQQGMPLRRRDDLHWQDEFAPGDVLAHAESVHAQFDVDPRDSIHRLARLSYAFDSAQPERRAQLAASLVRRYGPPNGAPGAQGESTWALPDGVVVRLQAPRPEGVWLIYEHGPRGESRAQHLQSQQAQMELDRVKADASLL
;
A
#
# COMPACT_ATOMS: atom_id res chain seq x y z
N MET A 1 -52.27 3.86 -20.73
CA MET A 1 -50.98 4.23 -21.35
C MET A 1 -49.90 3.40 -20.70
N ALA A 2 -49.32 2.45 -21.42
CA ALA A 2 -48.16 1.70 -20.96
C ALA A 2 -46.90 2.58 -21.13
N PRO A 3 -45.94 2.57 -20.19
CA PRO A 3 -44.71 3.33 -20.34
C PRO A 3 -43.88 2.74 -21.48
N VAL A 4 -43.52 3.60 -22.43
CA VAL A 4 -42.61 3.27 -23.53
C VAL A 4 -41.24 2.96 -22.93
N VAL A 5 -40.86 1.68 -22.98
CA VAL A 5 -39.53 1.18 -22.62
C VAL A 5 -38.54 1.67 -23.69
N ALA A 6 -38.10 2.93 -23.58
CA ALA A 6 -37.01 3.49 -24.39
C ALA A 6 -35.61 3.19 -23.79
N ALA A 7 -35.54 2.28 -22.81
CA ALA A 7 -34.45 2.17 -21.85
C ALA A 7 -33.08 1.61 -22.34
N PRO A 8 -32.96 0.68 -23.31
CA PRO A 8 -31.65 0.06 -23.57
C PRO A 8 -30.70 0.89 -24.45
N ARG A 9 -31.22 1.67 -25.41
CA ARG A 9 -30.40 2.43 -26.37
C ARG A 9 -29.92 3.76 -25.81
N ALA A 10 -30.76 4.48 -25.06
CA ALA A 10 -30.38 5.74 -24.40
C ALA A 10 -29.27 5.49 -23.37
N ALA A 11 -29.42 4.48 -22.51
CA ALA A 11 -28.39 4.09 -21.54
C ALA A 11 -27.06 3.69 -22.19
N ARG A 12 -27.09 3.04 -23.37
CA ARG A 12 -25.88 2.70 -24.12
C ARG A 12 -25.20 3.93 -24.72
N SER A 13 -25.96 4.90 -25.23
CA SER A 13 -25.44 6.17 -25.74
C SER A 13 -24.79 7.00 -24.63
N GLU A 14 -25.43 7.08 -23.46
CA GLU A 14 -24.91 7.77 -22.28
C GLU A 14 -23.61 7.12 -21.77
N ALA A 15 -23.55 5.79 -21.74
CA ALA A 15 -22.35 5.06 -21.34
C ALA A 15 -21.17 5.31 -22.28
N LEU A 16 -21.41 5.35 -23.60
CA LEU A 16 -20.38 5.66 -24.59
C LEU A 16 -19.89 7.11 -24.46
N GLN A 17 -20.80 8.05 -24.21
CA GLN A 17 -20.45 9.45 -23.98
C GLN A 17 -19.59 9.60 -22.73
N PHE A 18 -19.97 8.96 -21.62
CA PHE A 18 -19.16 8.92 -20.40
C PHE A 18 -17.76 8.32 -20.65
N ASP A 19 -17.68 7.23 -21.41
CA ASP A 19 -16.40 6.59 -21.72
C ASP A 19 -15.48 7.49 -22.55
N HIS A 20 -16.07 8.26 -23.47
CA HIS A 20 -15.37 9.22 -24.32
C HIS A 20 -14.93 10.47 -23.56
N ASP A 21 -15.79 11.01 -22.71
CA ASP A 21 -15.56 12.29 -22.04
C ASP A 21 -14.72 12.14 -20.78
N CYS A 22 -14.95 11.09 -19.99
CA CYS A 22 -14.27 10.88 -18.71
C CYS A 22 -13.15 9.84 -18.84
N LEU A 23 -13.49 8.58 -19.18
CA LEU A 23 -12.53 7.49 -19.07
C LEU A 23 -11.41 7.55 -20.13
N ARG A 24 -11.67 8.10 -21.32
CA ARG A 24 -10.65 8.32 -22.34
C ARG A 24 -9.58 9.29 -21.85
N LEU A 25 -9.99 10.41 -21.27
CA LEU A 25 -9.07 11.41 -20.71
C LEU A 25 -8.22 10.82 -19.58
N MET A 26 -8.80 9.94 -18.75
CA MET A 26 -8.04 9.19 -17.75
C MET A 26 -6.97 8.29 -18.40
N ARG A 27 -7.34 7.52 -19.43
CA ARG A 27 -6.41 6.64 -20.16
C ARG A 27 -5.30 7.43 -20.86
N GLU A 28 -5.62 8.61 -21.37
CA GLU A 28 -4.68 9.55 -22.01
C GLU A 28 -3.86 10.36 -20.98
N ARG A 29 -4.14 10.21 -19.68
CA ARG A 29 -3.51 10.94 -18.57
C ARG A 29 -3.69 12.46 -18.63
N LEU A 30 -4.81 12.92 -19.19
CA LEU A 30 -5.23 14.32 -19.19
C LEU A 30 -5.99 14.64 -17.89
N PHE A 31 -5.35 14.44 -16.75
CA PHE A 31 -6.02 14.34 -15.44
C PHE A 31 -6.86 15.56 -15.05
N ARG A 32 -6.39 16.79 -15.29
CA ARG A 32 -7.19 18.00 -15.04
C ARG A 32 -8.49 18.01 -15.84
N GLN A 33 -8.46 17.56 -17.08
CA GLN A 33 -9.64 17.47 -17.93
C GLN A 33 -10.53 16.31 -17.47
N ALA A 34 -9.94 15.16 -17.12
CA ALA A 34 -10.65 14.01 -16.58
C ALA A 34 -11.39 14.34 -15.29
N PHE A 35 -10.79 15.04 -14.33
CA PHE A 35 -11.45 15.48 -13.10
C PHE A 35 -12.72 16.29 -13.39
N ARG A 36 -12.64 17.26 -14.31
CA ARG A 36 -13.79 18.08 -14.70
C ARG A 36 -14.86 17.25 -15.41
N ALA A 37 -14.45 16.44 -16.38
CA ALA A 37 -15.35 15.64 -17.20
C ALA A 37 -16.07 14.57 -16.35
N CYS A 38 -15.34 13.77 -15.57
CA CYS A 38 -15.93 12.81 -14.64
C CYS A 38 -16.78 13.50 -13.57
N GLY A 39 -16.35 14.68 -13.10
CA GLY A 39 -17.07 15.52 -12.16
C GLY A 39 -18.48 15.89 -12.61
N ALA A 40 -18.68 16.15 -13.91
CA ALA A 40 -19.98 16.49 -14.48
C ALA A 40 -21.03 15.37 -14.34
N TYR A 41 -20.59 14.11 -14.21
CA TYR A 41 -21.48 12.95 -14.09
C TYR A 41 -21.76 12.54 -12.64
N ARG A 42 -21.22 13.23 -11.63
CA ARG A 42 -21.39 12.86 -10.20
C ARG A 42 -22.83 12.83 -9.72
N ALA A 43 -23.68 13.69 -10.28
CA ALA A 43 -25.11 13.75 -9.97
C ALA A 43 -25.97 13.05 -11.03
N HIS A 44 -25.35 12.37 -12.01
CA HIS A 44 -26.08 11.73 -13.10
C HIS A 44 -26.84 10.49 -12.59
N PRO A 45 -28.15 10.33 -12.88
CA PRO A 45 -28.98 9.28 -12.28
C PRO A 45 -28.44 7.86 -12.45
N THR A 46 -27.84 7.57 -13.60
CA THR A 46 -27.36 6.22 -13.98
C THR A 46 -25.84 6.10 -14.02
N LEU A 47 -25.11 7.22 -13.98
CA LEU A 47 -23.65 7.24 -14.20
C LEU A 47 -22.88 7.74 -12.98
N ALA A 48 -23.56 8.22 -11.93
CA ALA A 48 -22.92 8.72 -10.72
C ALA A 48 -21.95 7.69 -10.12
N GLY A 49 -22.36 6.42 -9.98
CA GLY A 49 -21.48 5.37 -9.42
C GLY A 49 -20.18 5.20 -10.18
N ARG A 50 -20.26 5.17 -11.52
CA ARG A 50 -19.09 5.11 -12.42
C ARG A 50 -18.22 6.35 -12.33
N ALA A 51 -18.84 7.54 -12.25
CA ALA A 51 -18.15 8.82 -12.08
C ALA A 51 -17.40 8.88 -10.75
N HIS A 52 -18.03 8.48 -9.64
CA HIS A 52 -17.39 8.42 -8.33
C HIS A 52 -16.25 7.38 -8.31
N THR A 53 -16.39 6.24 -8.96
CA THR A 53 -15.31 5.26 -9.12
C THR A 53 -14.12 5.86 -9.90
N ALA A 54 -14.39 6.54 -11.02
CA ALA A 54 -13.37 7.20 -11.83
C ALA A 54 -12.63 8.29 -11.04
N LEU A 55 -13.35 9.12 -10.30
CA LEU A 55 -12.77 10.17 -9.45
C LEU A 55 -11.93 9.58 -8.32
N SER A 56 -12.40 8.52 -7.66
CA SER A 56 -11.61 7.83 -6.64
C SER A 56 -10.27 7.35 -7.20
N ALA A 57 -10.26 6.71 -8.37
CA ALA A 57 -9.04 6.28 -9.03
C ALA A 57 -8.13 7.46 -9.42
N LEU A 58 -8.68 8.58 -9.89
CA LEU A 58 -7.91 9.78 -10.21
C LEU A 58 -7.16 10.34 -8.99
N TYR A 59 -7.80 10.34 -7.82
CA TYR A 59 -7.19 10.81 -6.57
C TYR A 59 -6.15 9.84 -5.99
N THR A 60 -5.95 8.67 -6.57
CA THR A 60 -4.82 7.77 -6.22
C THR A 60 -3.58 8.01 -7.08
N ASP A 61 -3.66 8.87 -8.10
CA ASP A 61 -2.51 9.20 -8.93
C ASP A 61 -1.50 10.06 -8.15
N PRO A 62 -0.19 9.79 -8.21
CA PRO A 62 0.83 10.51 -7.44
C PRO A 62 0.83 12.02 -7.65
N GLY A 63 0.50 12.50 -8.86
CA GLY A 63 0.44 13.94 -9.15
C GLY A 63 -0.77 14.64 -8.53
N HIS A 64 -1.78 13.87 -8.10
CA HIS A 64 -3.08 14.34 -7.61
C HIS A 64 -3.53 13.58 -6.35
N LEU A 65 -2.57 13.07 -5.59
CA LEU A 65 -2.81 12.18 -4.47
C LEU A 65 -3.62 12.93 -3.39
N ASP A 66 -4.86 12.48 -3.19
CA ASP A 66 -5.75 12.91 -2.12
C ASP A 66 -6.50 11.68 -1.61
N THR A 67 -5.89 11.02 -0.63
CA THR A 67 -6.40 9.79 -0.03
C THR A 67 -7.81 9.96 0.52
N GLU A 68 -8.11 11.10 1.18
CA GLU A 68 -9.42 11.35 1.78
C GLU A 68 -10.50 11.51 0.70
N ALA A 69 -10.22 12.30 -0.34
CA ALA A 69 -11.14 12.45 -1.46
C ALA A 69 -11.34 11.10 -2.18
N SER A 70 -10.27 10.34 -2.39
CA SER A 70 -10.34 9.03 -3.02
C SER A 70 -11.26 8.08 -2.26
N VAL A 71 -11.08 7.96 -0.94
CA VAL A 71 -11.93 7.16 -0.05
C VAL A 71 -13.39 7.61 -0.08
N ARG A 72 -13.63 8.93 0.03
CA ARG A 72 -14.99 9.49 -0.01
C ARG A 72 -15.72 9.14 -1.32
N HIS A 73 -15.02 9.24 -2.45
CA HIS A 73 -15.57 8.86 -3.75
C HIS A 73 -15.80 7.35 -3.85
N ALA A 74 -14.91 6.51 -3.33
CA ALA A 74 -15.12 5.06 -3.29
C ALA A 74 -16.36 4.68 -2.45
N LEU A 75 -16.56 5.31 -1.30
CA LEU A 75 -17.76 5.12 -0.45
C LEU A 75 -19.04 5.51 -1.19
N GLN A 76 -19.04 6.65 -1.88
CA GLN A 76 -20.20 7.10 -2.66
C GLN A 76 -20.53 6.14 -3.81
N ALA A 77 -19.52 5.66 -4.53
CA ALA A 77 -19.72 4.68 -5.60
C ALA A 77 -20.22 3.33 -5.05
N LEU A 78 -19.72 2.91 -3.89
CA LEU A 78 -20.16 1.67 -3.23
C LEU A 78 -21.62 1.76 -2.78
N ALA A 79 -22.06 2.91 -2.26
CA ALA A 79 -23.45 3.15 -1.90
C ALA A 79 -24.41 3.12 -3.11
N MET A 80 -23.88 3.32 -4.32
CA MET A 80 -24.60 3.24 -5.59
C MET A 80 -24.49 1.85 -6.24
N ASP A 81 -23.97 0.85 -5.52
CA ASP A 81 -23.77 -0.53 -5.98
C ASP A 81 -22.84 -0.68 -7.21
N GLU A 82 -21.94 0.29 -7.44
CA GLU A 82 -21.00 0.22 -8.56
C GLU A 82 -19.98 -0.91 -8.34
N PRO A 83 -19.90 -1.93 -9.22
CA PRO A 83 -19.06 -3.09 -8.97
C PRO A 83 -17.58 -2.78 -8.78
N ARG A 84 -17.06 -1.81 -9.54
CA ARG A 84 -15.64 -1.41 -9.45
C ARG A 84 -15.31 -0.69 -8.15
N ALA A 85 -16.28 -0.07 -7.48
CA ALA A 85 -16.08 0.59 -6.20
C ALA A 85 -15.66 -0.40 -5.10
N ARG A 86 -16.08 -1.67 -5.20
CA ARG A 86 -15.70 -2.73 -4.27
C ARG A 86 -14.19 -2.99 -4.27
N ILE A 87 -13.55 -2.93 -5.44
CA ILE A 87 -12.10 -3.09 -5.57
C ILE A 87 -11.36 -1.88 -5.00
N LEU A 88 -11.83 -0.67 -5.30
CA LEU A 88 -11.23 0.55 -4.74
C LEU A 88 -11.34 0.56 -3.21
N MET A 89 -12.50 0.18 -2.68
CA MET A 89 -12.71 0.04 -1.24
C MET A 89 -11.76 -0.98 -0.63
N ALA A 90 -11.63 -2.16 -1.25
CA ALA A 90 -10.69 -3.19 -0.80
C ALA A 90 -9.24 -2.71 -0.82
N ALA A 91 -8.82 -1.98 -1.85
CA ALA A 91 -7.50 -1.38 -1.94
C ALA A 91 -7.25 -0.37 -0.80
N HIS A 92 -8.22 0.50 -0.50
CA HIS A 92 -8.13 1.43 0.63
C HIS A 92 -8.04 0.73 1.98
N LEU A 93 -8.82 -0.34 2.19
CA LEU A 93 -8.77 -1.15 3.41
C LEU A 93 -7.39 -1.80 3.58
N MET A 94 -6.85 -2.44 2.54
CA MET A 94 -5.54 -3.12 2.61
C MET A 94 -4.36 -2.14 2.73
N ALA A 95 -4.48 -0.95 2.13
CA ALA A 95 -3.49 0.11 2.29
C ALA A 95 -3.57 0.80 3.67
N GLY A 96 -4.64 0.56 4.44
CA GLY A 96 -4.84 1.14 5.77
C GLY A 96 -5.32 2.58 5.73
N HIS A 97 -5.96 3.00 4.63
CA HIS A 97 -6.62 4.32 4.52
C HIS A 97 -7.95 4.37 5.27
N LEU A 98 -8.48 3.20 5.62
CA LEU A 98 -9.70 3.02 6.39
C LEU A 98 -9.44 2.05 7.54
N PRO A 99 -10.09 2.24 8.70
CA PRO A 99 -10.06 1.24 9.74
C PRO A 99 -10.70 -0.06 9.22
N PRO A 100 -10.20 -1.25 9.60
CA PRO A 100 -10.77 -2.52 9.16
C PRO A 100 -12.18 -2.78 9.75
N GLN A 101 -12.55 -2.04 10.79
CA GLN A 101 -13.84 -2.16 11.46
C GLN A 101 -14.93 -1.49 10.61
N GLY A 102 -15.90 -2.27 10.13
CA GLY A 102 -17.07 -1.75 9.41
C GLY A 102 -17.20 -2.20 7.94
N HIS A 103 -16.20 -2.88 7.38
CA HIS A 103 -16.25 -3.37 6.01
C HIS A 103 -15.74 -4.82 5.90
N ASP A 104 -16.56 -5.71 5.33
CA ASP A 104 -16.15 -7.09 5.03
C ASP A 104 -15.29 -7.11 3.75
N LEU A 105 -13.96 -7.00 3.91
CA LEU A 105 -13.00 -7.02 2.80
C LEU A 105 -13.19 -8.25 1.89
N ILE A 106 -13.35 -9.44 2.47
CA ILE A 106 -13.51 -10.68 1.71
C ILE A 106 -14.85 -10.67 0.97
N GLY A 107 -15.92 -10.22 1.61
CA GLY A 107 -17.23 -10.04 0.99
C GLY A 107 -17.19 -9.07 -0.20
N LEU A 108 -16.51 -7.93 -0.05
CA LEU A 108 -16.32 -6.96 -1.14
C LEU A 108 -15.61 -7.59 -2.34
N LEU A 109 -14.53 -8.33 -2.09
CA LEU A 109 -13.75 -8.98 -3.16
C LEU A 109 -14.54 -10.10 -3.84
N LYS A 110 -15.24 -10.95 -3.08
CA LYS A 110 -16.09 -12.01 -3.66
C LYS A 110 -17.23 -11.43 -4.52
N ALA A 111 -17.85 -10.34 -4.08
CA ALA A 111 -18.88 -9.67 -4.86
C ALA A 111 -18.32 -9.03 -6.15
N ALA A 112 -17.11 -8.48 -6.10
CA ALA A 112 -16.42 -7.97 -7.29
C ALA A 112 -16.01 -9.10 -8.26
N GLU A 113 -15.56 -10.24 -7.74
CA GLU A 113 -15.25 -11.43 -8.53
C GLU A 113 -16.50 -12.00 -9.22
N ALA A 114 -17.63 -12.08 -8.50
CA ALA A 114 -18.92 -12.46 -9.07
C ALA A 114 -19.36 -11.51 -10.21
N SER A 115 -18.95 -10.23 -10.13
CA SER A 115 -19.15 -9.22 -11.17
C SER A 115 -18.10 -9.29 -12.30
N ARG A 116 -17.27 -10.34 -12.33
CA ARG A 116 -16.21 -10.60 -13.32
C ARG A 116 -15.15 -9.50 -13.41
N ILE A 117 -14.79 -8.89 -12.28
CA ILE A 117 -13.68 -7.92 -12.22
C ILE A 117 -12.37 -8.70 -11.98
N PRO A 118 -11.44 -8.78 -12.95
CA PRO A 118 -10.26 -9.65 -12.85
C PRO A 118 -9.35 -9.35 -11.65
N THR A 119 -9.24 -8.07 -11.28
CA THR A 119 -8.45 -7.62 -10.12
C THR A 119 -8.93 -8.23 -8.80
N ALA A 120 -10.22 -8.59 -8.70
CA ALA A 120 -10.78 -9.24 -7.50
C ALA A 120 -10.10 -10.58 -7.22
N THR A 121 -9.95 -11.41 -8.27
CA THR A 121 -9.33 -12.73 -8.18
C THR A 121 -7.85 -12.61 -7.80
N ALA A 122 -7.14 -11.63 -8.36
CA ALA A 122 -5.75 -11.36 -7.97
C ALA A 122 -5.63 -11.02 -6.48
N TYR A 123 -6.52 -10.17 -5.94
CA TYR A 123 -6.51 -9.82 -4.52
C TYR A 123 -6.87 -11.02 -3.64
N LEU A 124 -7.88 -11.81 -4.01
CA LEU A 124 -8.25 -13.02 -3.27
C LEU A 124 -7.11 -14.04 -3.23
N GLN A 125 -6.40 -14.23 -4.35
CA GLN A 125 -5.23 -15.09 -4.39
C GLN A 125 -4.10 -14.55 -3.51
N ALA A 126 -3.83 -13.25 -3.58
CA ALA A 126 -2.82 -12.60 -2.77
C ALA A 126 -3.07 -12.71 -1.25
N LEU A 127 -4.35 -12.69 -0.82
CA LEU A 127 -4.72 -12.93 0.57
C LEU A 127 -4.44 -14.39 0.99
N ARG A 128 -4.73 -15.37 0.12
CA ARG A 128 -4.38 -16.79 0.37
C ARG A 128 -2.87 -17.00 0.45
N ASP A 129 -2.11 -16.36 -0.43
CA ASP A 129 -0.64 -16.42 -0.43
C ASP A 129 -0.08 -15.79 0.85
N SER A 130 -0.72 -14.71 1.34
CA SER A 130 -0.38 -14.09 2.62
C SER A 130 -0.64 -15.03 3.81
N ASP A 131 -1.75 -15.77 3.80
CA ASP A 131 -2.04 -16.80 4.82
C ASP A 131 -1.02 -17.94 4.81
N GLN A 132 -0.57 -18.38 3.63
CA GLN A 132 0.49 -19.38 3.52
C GLN A 132 1.82 -18.82 4.04
N CYS A 133 2.19 -17.61 3.62
CA CYS A 133 3.39 -16.92 4.10
C CYS A 133 3.42 -16.86 5.65
N ARG A 134 2.30 -16.52 6.30
CA ARG A 134 2.21 -16.45 7.77
C ARG A 134 2.53 -17.77 8.46
N ARG A 135 2.14 -18.91 7.86
CA ARG A 135 2.42 -20.25 8.40
C ARG A 135 3.89 -20.62 8.26
N ASP A 136 4.53 -20.19 7.18
CA ASP A 136 5.90 -20.59 6.86
C ASP A 136 6.97 -19.63 7.39
N ALA A 137 6.57 -18.41 7.75
CA ALA A 137 7.44 -17.32 8.19
C ALA A 137 8.41 -17.73 9.30
N LYS A 138 9.67 -17.29 9.15
CA LYS A 138 10.76 -17.49 10.11
C LYS A 138 11.18 -16.17 10.74
N ALA A 139 11.13 -15.09 9.97
CA ALA A 139 11.29 -13.73 10.47
C ALA A 139 10.03 -13.29 11.19
N LEU A 140 10.14 -13.17 12.52
CA LEU A 140 9.03 -12.79 13.37
C LEU A 140 9.35 -11.51 14.17
N PRO A 141 9.67 -10.36 13.55
CA PRO A 141 9.84 -9.12 14.32
C PRO A 141 8.65 -8.93 15.27
N LEU A 142 8.93 -8.67 16.55
CA LEU A 142 7.90 -8.56 17.61
C LEU A 142 7.02 -9.82 17.79
N GLY A 143 7.49 -10.99 17.36
CA GLY A 143 6.76 -12.25 17.47
C GLY A 143 5.72 -12.47 16.37
N GLN A 144 5.65 -11.59 15.36
CA GLN A 144 4.63 -11.65 14.31
C GLN A 144 5.27 -11.69 12.91
N PRO A 145 4.62 -12.34 11.92
CA PRO A 145 5.12 -12.43 10.55
C PRO A 145 4.82 -11.15 9.77
N LEU A 146 5.36 -10.01 10.20
CA LEU A 146 5.02 -8.68 9.65
C LEU A 146 5.27 -8.56 8.14
N PHE A 147 6.22 -9.33 7.59
CA PHE A 147 6.49 -9.38 6.14
C PHE A 147 5.42 -10.13 5.34
N CYS A 148 4.50 -10.84 5.99
CA CYS A 148 3.36 -11.50 5.34
C CYS A 148 2.07 -10.68 5.45
N LEU A 149 2.14 -9.48 6.02
CA LEU A 149 0.99 -8.63 6.28
C LEU A 149 0.89 -7.51 5.23
N SER A 150 -0.34 -7.09 4.94
CA SER A 150 -0.60 -5.83 4.24
C SER A 150 -0.22 -4.62 5.12
N ARG A 151 -0.03 -3.45 4.52
CA ARG A 151 0.27 -2.21 5.26
C ARG A 151 -0.72 -1.92 6.39
N ALA A 152 -2.02 -2.11 6.15
CA ALA A 152 -3.05 -1.95 7.18
C ALA A 152 -2.86 -2.90 8.37
N GLU A 153 -2.56 -4.17 8.09
CA GLU A 153 -2.34 -5.18 9.11
C GLU A 153 -1.02 -4.95 9.87
N VAL A 154 0.02 -4.44 9.21
CA VAL A 154 1.25 -3.98 9.88
C VAL A 154 0.94 -2.83 10.84
N HIS A 155 0.17 -1.83 10.41
CA HIS A 155 -0.22 -0.71 11.27
C HIS A 155 -0.97 -1.20 12.51
N GLN A 156 -1.93 -2.12 12.33
CA GLN A 156 -2.68 -2.72 13.43
C GLN A 156 -1.78 -3.52 14.37
N ALA A 157 -0.90 -4.37 13.82
CA ALA A 157 0.04 -5.18 14.59
C ALA A 157 0.97 -4.31 15.45
N LEU A 158 1.53 -3.24 14.88
CA LEU A 158 2.39 -2.31 15.59
C LEU A 158 1.61 -1.51 16.65
N ALA A 159 0.40 -1.03 16.33
CA ALA A 159 -0.44 -0.34 17.30
C ALA A 159 -0.78 -1.22 18.52
N GLN A 160 -1.04 -2.51 18.32
CA GLN A 160 -1.27 -3.48 19.41
C GLN A 160 -0.04 -3.69 20.31
N GLN A 161 1.15 -3.38 19.80
CA GLN A 161 2.41 -3.41 20.55
C GLN A 161 2.74 -2.06 21.21
N GLY A 162 1.79 -1.10 21.23
CA GLY A 162 2.03 0.24 21.78
C GLY A 162 2.88 1.12 20.87
N MET A 163 2.94 0.82 19.57
CA MET A 163 3.73 1.53 18.57
C MET A 163 2.81 2.29 17.59
N PRO A 164 2.14 3.38 18.01
CA PRO A 164 1.25 4.14 17.14
C PRO A 164 2.00 4.81 15.98
N LEU A 165 1.30 4.96 14.86
CA LEU A 165 1.77 5.70 13.69
C LEU A 165 1.98 7.18 14.04
N ARG A 166 3.18 7.70 13.77
CA ARG A 166 3.54 9.12 13.93
C ARG A 166 3.43 9.88 12.61
N ARG A 167 3.93 9.28 11.54
CA ARG A 167 3.95 9.88 10.20
C ARG A 167 3.63 8.84 9.15
N ARG A 168 2.75 9.22 8.23
CA ARG A 168 2.39 8.45 7.05
C ARG A 168 2.92 9.15 5.81
N ASP A 169 3.65 8.44 4.95
CA ASP A 169 4.05 8.91 3.63
C ASP A 169 3.43 8.01 2.57
N ASP A 170 2.31 8.44 1.99
CA ASP A 170 1.61 7.70 0.94
C ASP A 170 2.27 7.82 -0.44
N LEU A 171 3.17 8.80 -0.64
CA LEU A 171 3.88 8.98 -1.89
C LEU A 171 5.04 8.00 -2.00
N HIS A 172 5.79 7.82 -0.92
CA HIS A 172 6.96 6.93 -0.89
C HIS A 172 6.70 5.61 -0.17
N TRP A 173 5.50 5.42 0.39
CA TRP A 173 5.14 4.27 1.23
C TRP A 173 6.16 4.05 2.36
N GLN A 174 6.44 5.13 3.09
CA GLN A 174 7.32 5.12 4.25
C GLN A 174 6.56 5.62 5.48
N ASP A 175 6.50 4.78 6.50
CA ASP A 175 5.80 5.11 7.72
C ASP A 175 6.77 5.16 8.88
N GLU A 176 6.50 6.08 9.80
CA GLU A 176 7.22 6.21 11.05
C GLU A 176 6.26 5.95 12.20
N PHE A 177 6.70 5.10 13.12
CA PHE A 177 5.97 4.70 14.33
C PHE A 177 6.75 5.13 15.56
N ALA A 178 6.01 5.34 16.64
CA ALA A 178 6.62 5.38 17.96
C ALA A 178 7.28 4.03 18.26
N PRO A 179 8.40 4.01 19.01
CA PRO A 179 9.15 2.79 19.29
C PRO A 179 8.41 1.79 20.19
N GLY A 180 7.42 2.26 20.96
CA GLY A 180 6.75 1.49 22.00
C GLY A 180 7.73 0.97 23.05
N ASP A 181 7.30 0.00 23.85
CA ASP A 181 8.13 -0.59 24.90
C ASP A 181 8.79 -1.91 24.50
N VAL A 182 8.47 -2.45 23.31
CA VAL A 182 8.87 -3.81 22.93
C VAL A 182 10.39 -3.97 22.79
N LEU A 183 11.07 -2.95 22.28
CA LEU A 183 12.53 -2.90 22.20
C LEU A 183 13.10 -1.76 23.05
N ALA A 184 12.76 -1.72 24.35
CA ALA A 184 13.16 -0.68 25.33
C ALA A 184 13.65 0.62 24.66
N HIS A 185 14.83 1.14 24.90
CA HIS A 185 15.36 2.42 24.38
C HIS A 185 15.49 2.64 22.84
N ALA A 186 14.62 2.08 22.00
CA ALA A 186 14.50 2.52 20.60
C ALA A 186 13.90 3.94 20.55
N GLU A 187 14.33 4.76 19.60
CA GLU A 187 13.88 6.14 19.43
C GLU A 187 12.74 6.26 18.42
N SER A 188 12.86 5.49 17.34
CA SER A 188 11.92 5.48 16.22
C SER A 188 11.90 4.11 15.55
N VAL A 189 10.77 3.85 14.90
CA VAL A 189 10.60 2.67 14.05
C VAL A 189 10.12 3.10 12.68
N HIS A 190 10.85 2.68 11.65
CA HIS A 190 10.57 3.02 10.27
C HIS A 190 10.15 1.77 9.52
N ALA A 191 9.01 1.86 8.83
CA ALA A 191 8.54 0.82 7.92
C ALA A 191 8.56 1.34 6.49
N GLN A 192 9.14 0.57 5.58
CA GLN A 192 9.10 0.83 4.15
C GLN A 192 8.31 -0.29 3.49
N PHE A 193 7.35 0.08 2.65
CA PHE A 193 6.51 -0.87 1.94
C PHE A 193 6.85 -0.89 0.45
N ASP A 194 6.73 -2.06 -0.17
CA ASP A 194 6.74 -2.19 -1.62
C ASP A 194 5.34 -2.03 -2.20
N VAL A 195 5.25 -2.12 -3.53
CA VAL A 195 4.01 -2.31 -4.27
C VAL A 195 4.22 -3.49 -5.18
N ASP A 196 3.62 -4.65 -4.87
CA ASP A 196 3.71 -5.80 -5.79
C ASP A 196 2.94 -5.45 -7.07
N PRO A 197 3.59 -5.44 -8.25
CA PRO A 197 2.93 -5.02 -9.49
C PRO A 197 1.79 -5.97 -9.90
N ARG A 198 1.71 -7.18 -9.34
CA ARG A 198 0.68 -8.17 -9.69
C ARG A 198 -0.65 -7.92 -8.99
N ASP A 199 -0.61 -7.43 -7.76
CA ASP A 199 -1.79 -7.26 -6.92
C ASP A 199 -1.89 -5.86 -6.26
N SER A 200 -0.93 -4.97 -6.46
CA SER A 200 -0.91 -3.61 -5.89
C SER A 200 -1.08 -3.57 -4.36
N ILE A 201 -0.87 -4.68 -3.65
CA ILE A 201 -0.91 -4.73 -2.20
C ILE A 201 0.45 -4.27 -1.68
N HIS A 202 0.39 -3.34 -0.75
CA HIS A 202 1.58 -2.80 -0.11
C HIS A 202 2.02 -3.74 1.00
N ARG A 203 3.20 -4.33 0.88
CA ARG A 203 3.75 -5.25 1.87
C ARG A 203 5.04 -4.71 2.43
N LEU A 204 5.37 -5.11 3.65
CA LEU A 204 6.59 -4.66 4.30
C LEU A 204 7.82 -5.13 3.49
N ALA A 205 8.67 -4.19 3.10
CA ALA A 205 9.95 -4.43 2.44
C ALA A 205 11.11 -4.26 3.43
N ARG A 206 10.97 -3.31 4.38
CA ARG A 206 11.95 -3.08 5.45
C ARG A 206 11.26 -2.58 6.72
N LEU A 207 11.74 -3.06 7.87
CA LEU A 207 11.43 -2.52 9.18
C LEU A 207 12.74 -2.23 9.91
N SER A 208 12.94 -1.01 10.37
CA SER A 208 14.15 -0.62 11.09
C SER A 208 13.87 0.07 12.40
N TYR A 209 14.69 -0.23 13.40
CA TYR A 209 14.69 0.38 14.73
C TYR A 209 15.97 1.18 14.88
N ALA A 210 15.83 2.46 15.24
CA ALA A 210 16.94 3.33 15.56
C ALA A 210 17.15 3.37 17.08
N PHE A 211 18.41 3.30 17.52
CA PHE A 211 18.82 3.41 18.90
C PHE A 211 19.92 4.45 19.04
N ASP A 212 19.88 5.24 20.11
CA ASP A 212 20.89 6.24 20.46
C ASP A 212 22.31 5.62 20.52
N SER A 213 23.31 6.36 20.03
CA SER A 213 24.72 5.99 20.10
C SER A 213 25.29 6.07 21.53
N ALA A 214 24.61 6.76 22.46
CA ALA A 214 25.02 6.87 23.86
C ALA A 214 24.92 5.56 24.68
N GLN A 215 24.41 4.48 24.09
CA GLN A 215 24.22 3.18 24.75
C GLN A 215 25.10 2.07 24.12
N PRO A 216 26.42 2.04 24.36
CA PRO A 216 27.33 1.08 23.72
C PRO A 216 27.00 -0.39 24.05
N GLU A 217 26.45 -0.66 25.23
CA GLU A 217 26.02 -2.01 25.65
C GLU A 217 24.81 -2.51 24.85
N ARG A 218 24.03 -1.59 24.26
CA ARG A 218 22.77 -1.90 23.57
C ARG A 218 22.98 -2.86 22.42
N ARG A 219 24.03 -2.63 21.64
CA ARG A 219 24.36 -3.51 20.51
C ARG A 219 24.64 -4.94 20.99
N ALA A 220 25.37 -5.11 22.09
CA ALA A 220 25.66 -6.43 22.64
C ALA A 220 24.38 -7.14 23.11
N GLN A 221 23.47 -6.41 23.78
CA GLN A 221 22.16 -6.95 24.21
C GLN A 221 21.28 -7.36 23.02
N LEU A 222 21.23 -6.53 21.97
CA LEU A 222 20.51 -6.83 20.72
C LEU A 222 21.12 -8.05 20.03
N ALA A 223 22.44 -8.10 19.89
CA ALA A 223 23.15 -9.24 19.29
C ALA A 223 22.86 -10.53 20.05
N ALA A 224 22.96 -10.53 21.38
CA ALA A 224 22.65 -11.72 22.20
C ALA A 224 21.19 -12.16 22.04
N SER A 225 20.26 -11.22 21.96
CA SER A 225 18.84 -11.52 21.72
C SER A 225 18.59 -12.11 20.34
N LEU A 226 19.25 -11.59 19.30
CA LEU A 226 19.19 -12.14 17.94
C LEU A 226 19.83 -13.51 17.86
N VAL A 227 20.95 -13.75 18.55
CA VAL A 227 21.59 -15.07 18.60
C VAL A 227 20.70 -16.11 19.26
N ARG A 228 20.07 -15.78 20.40
CA ARG A 228 19.09 -16.67 21.04
C ARG A 228 17.92 -17.00 20.11
N ARG A 229 17.54 -16.07 19.25
CA ARG A 229 16.35 -16.18 18.41
C ARG A 229 16.59 -16.88 17.07
N TYR A 230 17.69 -16.54 16.40
CA TYR A 230 17.97 -16.93 15.03
C TYR A 230 19.26 -17.75 14.89
N GLY A 231 19.97 -18.00 15.99
CA GLY A 231 21.29 -18.64 15.97
C GLY A 231 22.43 -17.65 15.68
N PRO A 232 23.66 -18.14 15.50
CA PRO A 232 24.80 -17.27 15.18
C PRO A 232 24.59 -16.53 13.85
N PRO A 233 25.14 -15.32 13.68
CA PRO A 233 25.08 -14.59 12.41
C PRO A 233 25.79 -15.37 11.30
N ASN A 234 25.40 -15.11 10.05
CA ASN A 234 26.05 -15.67 8.87
C ASN A 234 27.42 -15.01 8.68
N GLY A 235 28.48 -15.82 8.71
CA GLY A 235 29.86 -15.37 8.50
C GLY A 235 30.48 -14.71 9.73
N ALA A 236 31.78 -14.39 9.62
CA ALA A 236 32.43 -13.52 10.58
C ALA A 236 31.83 -12.11 10.48
N PRO A 237 31.76 -11.33 11.58
CA PRO A 237 31.31 -9.94 11.50
C PRO A 237 32.08 -9.23 10.39
N GLY A 238 31.35 -8.57 9.48
CA GLY A 238 31.94 -7.96 8.28
C GLY A 238 33.00 -6.92 8.63
N ALA A 239 33.73 -6.43 7.63
CA ALA A 239 34.84 -5.47 7.81
C ALA A 239 34.50 -4.18 8.59
N GLN A 240 33.22 -3.90 8.83
CA GLN A 240 32.73 -2.77 9.61
C GLN A 240 32.07 -3.14 10.95
N GLY A 241 32.09 -4.40 11.39
CA GLY A 241 31.45 -4.83 12.64
C GLY A 241 29.93 -5.06 12.54
N GLU A 242 29.40 -5.24 11.32
CA GLU A 242 28.01 -5.60 11.08
C GLU A 242 27.78 -7.10 11.36
N SER A 243 26.59 -7.44 11.89
CA SER A 243 26.15 -8.83 12.05
C SER A 243 24.85 -9.07 11.28
N THR A 244 24.80 -10.18 10.53
CA THR A 244 23.72 -10.44 9.57
C THR A 244 23.15 -11.84 9.76
N TRP A 245 21.84 -11.99 9.65
CA TRP A 245 21.11 -13.25 9.66
C TRP A 245 20.23 -13.33 8.40
N ALA A 246 20.60 -14.17 7.45
CA ALA A 246 19.79 -14.53 6.30
C ALA A 246 18.86 -15.69 6.67
N LEU A 247 17.56 -15.43 6.68
CA LEU A 247 16.54 -16.40 7.08
C LEU A 247 15.98 -17.16 5.86
N PRO A 248 15.47 -18.39 6.04
CA PRO A 248 14.98 -19.22 4.93
C PRO A 248 13.80 -18.62 4.16
N ASP A 249 13.05 -17.70 4.77
CA ASP A 249 11.94 -16.98 4.16
C ASP A 249 12.38 -15.74 3.35
N GLY A 250 13.68 -15.56 3.13
CA GLY A 250 14.24 -14.49 2.30
C GLY A 250 14.41 -13.15 3.04
N VAL A 251 14.02 -13.08 4.31
CA VAL A 251 14.27 -11.89 5.16
C VAL A 251 15.70 -11.93 5.68
N VAL A 252 16.36 -10.79 5.62
CA VAL A 252 17.69 -10.56 6.18
C VAL A 252 17.56 -9.64 7.38
N VAL A 253 18.08 -10.08 8.53
CA VAL A 253 18.21 -9.26 9.73
C VAL A 253 19.62 -8.73 9.79
N ARG A 254 19.79 -7.43 10.00
CA ARG A 254 21.08 -6.75 10.08
C ARG A 254 21.14 -5.94 11.35
N LEU A 255 22.18 -6.18 12.14
CA LEU A 255 22.55 -5.34 13.26
C LEU A 255 23.79 -4.56 12.86
N GLN A 256 23.61 -3.27 12.58
CA GLN A 256 24.70 -2.41 12.17
C GLN A 256 25.69 -2.20 13.32
N ALA A 257 26.94 -1.90 12.95
CA ALA A 257 27.91 -1.44 13.92
C ALA A 257 27.49 -0.08 14.51
N PRO A 258 27.92 0.24 15.74
CA PRO A 258 27.66 1.55 16.31
C PRO A 258 28.31 2.62 15.43
N ARG A 259 27.52 3.60 15.03
CA ARG A 259 27.99 4.80 14.32
C ARG A 259 27.62 6.05 15.13
N PRO A 260 28.17 7.23 14.82
CA PRO A 260 27.78 8.47 15.52
C PRO A 260 26.25 8.68 15.53
N GLU A 261 25.59 8.32 14.43
CA GLU A 261 24.14 8.36 14.25
C GLU A 261 23.34 7.25 14.99
N GLY A 262 24.01 6.36 15.74
CA GLY A 262 23.35 5.33 16.53
C GLY A 262 23.64 3.89 16.12
N VAL A 263 22.85 2.98 16.69
CA VAL A 263 22.80 1.55 16.33
C VAL A 263 21.48 1.29 15.62
N TRP A 264 21.53 0.53 14.52
CA TRP A 264 20.34 0.18 13.75
C TRP A 264 20.13 -1.34 13.74
N LEU A 265 18.91 -1.75 14.07
CA LEU A 265 18.41 -3.10 13.81
C LEU A 265 17.46 -3.05 12.63
N ILE A 266 17.79 -3.76 11.56
CA ILE A 266 17.06 -3.72 10.30
C ILE A 266 16.60 -5.12 9.95
N TYR A 267 15.32 -5.26 9.61
CA TYR A 267 14.76 -6.43 8.95
C TYR A 267 14.45 -6.01 7.51
N GLU A 268 14.92 -6.74 6.51
CA GLU A 268 14.67 -6.40 5.10
C GLU A 268 14.41 -7.64 4.24
N HIS A 269 13.52 -7.51 3.27
CA HIS A 269 13.27 -8.53 2.27
C HIS A 269 13.82 -8.06 0.92
N GLY A 270 15.01 -8.54 0.55
CA GLY A 270 15.78 -8.03 -0.60
C GLY A 270 14.97 -7.84 -1.90
N PRO A 271 14.30 -8.88 -2.42
CA PRO A 271 13.49 -8.78 -3.63
C PRO A 271 12.40 -7.69 -3.59
N ARG A 272 11.83 -7.43 -2.42
CA ARG A 272 10.79 -6.39 -2.24
C ARG A 272 11.41 -4.99 -2.21
N GLY A 273 12.59 -4.86 -1.59
CA GLY A 273 13.37 -3.63 -1.63
C GLY A 273 13.71 -3.22 -3.07
N GLU A 274 14.13 -4.18 -3.90
CA GLU A 274 14.40 -3.97 -5.32
C GLU A 274 13.14 -3.60 -6.11
N SER A 275 12.05 -4.34 -5.90
CA SER A 275 10.75 -4.05 -6.55
C SER A 275 10.26 -2.65 -6.23
N ARG A 276 10.36 -2.22 -4.96
CA ARG A 276 10.04 -0.85 -4.54
C ARG A 276 10.89 0.19 -5.27
N ALA A 277 12.21 0.00 -5.33
CA ALA A 277 13.11 0.94 -5.98
C ALA A 277 12.77 1.12 -7.47
N GLN A 278 12.51 0.01 -8.17
CA GLN A 278 12.08 0.03 -9.58
C GLN A 278 10.73 0.73 -9.77
N HIS A 279 9.78 0.50 -8.85
CA HIS A 279 8.48 1.15 -8.90
C HIS A 279 8.61 2.67 -8.77
N LEU A 280 9.33 3.16 -7.76
CA LEU A 280 9.50 4.60 -7.55
C LEU A 280 10.24 5.28 -8.71
N GLN A 281 11.26 4.63 -9.26
CA GLN A 281 11.95 5.14 -10.44
C GLN A 281 10.98 5.27 -11.63
N SER A 282 10.13 4.27 -11.84
CA SER A 282 9.13 4.26 -12.91
C SER A 282 8.06 5.34 -12.68
N GLN A 283 7.63 5.53 -11.43
CA GLN A 283 6.68 6.57 -11.03
C GLN A 283 7.25 7.97 -11.26
N GLN A 284 8.51 8.21 -10.88
CA GLN A 284 9.17 9.50 -11.07
C GLN A 284 9.31 9.83 -12.56
N ALA A 285 9.81 8.88 -13.37
CA ALA A 285 9.90 9.04 -14.82
C ALA A 285 8.51 9.32 -15.44
N GLN A 286 7.47 8.70 -14.89
CA GLN A 286 6.10 8.92 -15.34
C GLN A 286 5.59 10.33 -15.02
N MET A 287 5.81 10.81 -13.80
CA MET A 287 5.43 12.16 -13.39
C MET A 287 6.13 13.23 -14.24
N GLU A 288 7.40 13.02 -14.57
CA GLU A 288 8.14 13.91 -15.47
C GLU A 288 7.52 13.94 -16.87
N LEU A 289 7.16 12.77 -17.43
CA LEU A 289 6.49 12.68 -18.72
C LEU A 289 5.13 13.37 -18.72
N ASP A 290 4.33 13.18 -17.67
CA ASP A 290 3.01 13.80 -17.57
C ASP A 290 3.11 15.33 -17.39
N ARG A 291 4.14 15.82 -16.70
CA ARG A 291 4.44 17.26 -16.64
C ARG A 291 4.69 17.83 -18.03
N VAL A 292 5.54 17.18 -18.83
CA VAL A 292 5.84 17.61 -20.20
C VAL A 292 4.59 17.63 -21.08
N LYS A 293 3.73 16.60 -20.99
CA LYS A 293 2.46 16.56 -21.73
C LYS A 293 1.50 17.66 -21.31
N ALA A 294 1.42 17.94 -20.01
CA ALA A 294 0.58 19.00 -19.49
C ALA A 294 1.00 20.37 -20.03
N ASP A 295 2.31 20.65 -20.05
CA ASP A 295 2.86 21.88 -20.60
C ASP A 295 2.60 22.01 -22.11
N ALA A 296 2.75 20.92 -22.87
CA ALA A 296 2.45 20.89 -24.30
C ALA A 296 0.95 21.08 -24.62
N SER A 297 0.06 20.72 -23.70
CA SER A 297 -1.40 20.86 -23.88
C SER A 297 -1.93 22.26 -23.56
N LEU A 298 -1.06 23.16 -23.08
CA LEU A 298 -1.37 24.57 -22.78
C LEU A 298 -0.95 25.53 -23.90
N LEU A 299 -0.27 25.01 -24.94
CA LEU A 299 0.12 25.72 -26.16
C LEU A 299 -0.90 25.45 -27.28
#